data_AF-A0A226DI64-F1
#
_entry.id   AF-A0A226DI64-F1
#
_cell.length_a   1.000
_cell.length_b   1.000
_cell.length_c   1.000
_cell.angle_alpha   90.00
_cell.angle_beta   90.00
_cell.angle_gamma   90.00
#
_symmetry.space_group_name_H-M   'P 1'
#
loop_
_entity.id
_entity.type
_entity.pdbx_description
1 polymer ?
#
loop_
_entity_poly.entity_id
_entity_poly.type
_entity_poly.pdbx_seq_one_letter_code
_entity_poly.pdbx_strand_id
1 'polypeptide(L)'
;MPGSQMYKALALYAHYFQNLEHISVEWDAPRKRLRYIPFSSGMLWLWMWNIFFVAGLGLFGMSYIGLIRTMISEQFVLPKFNIITTVMQMVLITFGIGVTLALIFYGEGFVNGWNRYIAREMQINKDASTKTTPDFPGLASKHFVKMFAMYPFILIPSSMLLQLDILYFFIEEFKTYLPIKYQTLFVVLSSVFIRLPTVSIGIIEICRLFPLLFILFTSCLQCCNNLLSRYLNELVEQRKLHQSLGGRELFPINGKFLMKSMSDYKQHVIIQSSIAPFQECCTAILFAVGLVASIIFNTATLRTYKVLPFFFYIYIPSVAVMTITMIGLMVPFAQTVNETSGKMMTEWKTRLNFKELWPKRALLKRMIRSIKPVSLYAGLFGFRFFYIQRSTKVNFYATIMSYTTNAMVGTPQSILHEMEKNRLSIYVKP
;
A
#
# COMPACT_ATOMS: atom_id res chain seq x y z
N MET A 1 1.82 20.95 5.17
CA MET A 1 2.99 20.12 4.82
C MET A 1 2.58 18.67 5.00
N PRO A 2 3.28 17.68 4.39
CA PRO A 2 3.38 16.38 5.05
C PRO A 2 3.65 16.67 6.52
N GLY A 3 2.84 16.13 7.42
CA GLY A 3 3.02 16.48 8.83
C GLY A 3 4.43 16.10 9.28
N SER A 4 4.89 16.72 10.37
CA SER A 4 6.23 16.45 10.89
C SER A 4 6.45 14.95 11.19
N GLN A 5 5.38 14.20 11.45
CA GLN A 5 5.43 12.75 11.64
C GLN A 5 5.63 12.00 10.32
N MET A 6 5.03 12.45 9.21
CA MET A 6 5.27 11.86 7.89
C MET A 6 6.75 11.95 7.46
N TYR A 7 7.41 13.09 7.67
CA TYR A 7 8.85 13.21 7.40
C TYR A 7 9.70 12.30 8.31
N LYS A 8 9.29 12.14 9.57
CA LYS A 8 9.93 11.19 10.49
C LYS A 8 9.73 9.74 10.02
N ALA A 9 8.57 9.40 9.47
CA ALA A 9 8.31 8.08 8.90
C ALA A 9 9.20 7.81 7.67
N LEU A 10 9.34 8.79 6.77
CA LEU A 10 10.24 8.72 5.61
C LEU A 10 11.72 8.57 6.02
N ALA A 11 12.17 9.36 7.00
CA ALA A 11 13.54 9.27 7.51
C ALA A 11 13.81 7.92 8.20
N LEU A 12 12.83 7.40 8.95
CA LEU A 12 12.91 6.10 9.59
C LEU A 12 12.89 4.96 8.56
N TYR A 13 12.10 5.09 7.48
CA TYR A 13 12.14 4.18 6.35
C TYR A 13 13.51 4.16 5.67
N ALA A 14 14.08 5.33 5.40
CA ALA A 14 15.42 5.45 4.84
C ALA A 14 16.46 4.75 5.71
N HIS A 15 16.42 5.00 7.03
CA HIS A 15 17.34 4.40 7.98
C HIS A 15 17.31 2.86 7.99
N TYR A 16 16.12 2.25 7.94
CA TYR A 16 16.01 0.78 7.99
C TYR A 16 16.21 0.11 6.63
N PHE A 17 15.72 0.71 5.55
CA PHE A 17 15.57 0.00 4.26
C PHE A 17 16.40 0.57 3.10
N GLN A 18 16.89 1.82 3.17
CA GLN A 18 17.71 2.37 2.07
C GLN A 18 19.20 2.02 2.18
N ASN A 19 19.63 1.42 3.28
CA ASN A 19 21.00 0.92 3.44
C ASN A 19 21.28 -0.40 2.70
N LEU A 20 20.24 -1.08 2.20
CA LEU A 20 20.37 -2.38 1.54
C LEU A 20 20.84 -2.22 0.08
N GLU A 21 19.93 -1.78 -0.77
CA GLU A 21 20.17 -1.62 -2.21
C GLU A 21 19.29 -0.49 -2.76
N HIS A 22 19.65 0.09 -3.90
CA HIS A 22 18.89 1.20 -4.44
C HIS A 22 17.52 0.78 -4.97
N ILE A 23 16.50 1.61 -4.72
CA ILE A 23 15.14 1.43 -5.26
C ILE A 23 14.77 2.59 -6.17
N SER A 24 13.78 2.38 -7.03
CA SER A 24 13.38 3.39 -8.01
C SER A 24 12.92 4.71 -7.37
N VAL A 25 12.33 4.67 -6.16
CA VAL A 25 11.89 5.86 -5.42
C VAL A 25 12.55 5.89 -4.05
N GLU A 26 13.42 6.86 -3.82
CA GLU A 26 14.18 7.03 -2.58
C GLU A 26 13.87 8.36 -1.88
N TRP A 27 14.19 8.40 -0.59
CA TRP A 27 14.00 9.57 0.25
C TRP A 27 15.34 10.26 0.47
N ASP A 28 15.48 11.46 -0.07
CA ASP A 28 16.66 12.30 0.09
C ASP A 28 16.49 13.13 1.37
N ALA A 29 16.97 12.59 2.49
CA ALA A 29 16.80 13.20 3.81
C ALA A 29 17.40 14.62 3.93
N PRO A 30 18.62 14.90 3.40
CA PRO A 30 19.19 16.26 3.42
C PRO A 30 18.31 17.28 2.67
N ARG A 31 17.77 16.91 1.51
CA ARG A 31 16.96 17.81 0.68
C ARG A 31 15.46 17.75 0.98
N LYS A 32 15.04 16.87 1.90
CA LYS A 32 13.64 16.60 2.27
C LYS A 32 12.74 16.40 1.04
N ARG A 33 13.21 15.63 0.06
CA ARG A 33 12.50 15.38 -1.20
C ARG A 33 12.59 13.92 -1.61
N LEU A 34 11.67 13.47 -2.46
CA LEU A 34 11.83 12.16 -3.09
C LEU A 34 12.78 12.28 -4.29
N ARG A 35 13.61 11.26 -4.48
CA ARG A 35 14.50 11.12 -5.63
C ARG A 35 14.05 9.90 -6.44
N TYR A 36 13.94 10.08 -7.74
CA TYR A 36 13.72 8.98 -8.67
C TYR A 36 15.06 8.51 -9.22
N ILE A 37 15.28 7.20 -9.21
CA ILE A 37 16.40 6.55 -9.87
C ILE A 37 15.85 5.90 -11.14
N PRO A 38 16.30 6.32 -12.33
CA PRO A 38 15.81 5.75 -13.57
C PRO A 38 16.30 4.32 -13.75
N PHE A 39 15.49 3.51 -14.42
CA PHE A 39 15.84 2.13 -14.78
C PHE A 39 17.14 2.04 -15.58
N SER A 40 17.45 3.04 -16.40
CA SER A 40 18.69 3.12 -17.20
C SER A 40 19.97 3.32 -16.40
N SER A 41 19.90 3.62 -15.10
CA SER A 41 21.09 3.92 -14.29
C SER A 41 21.97 2.71 -13.95
N GLY A 42 21.49 1.48 -14.16
CA GLY A 42 22.17 0.24 -13.73
C GLY A 42 22.17 0.02 -12.21
N MET A 43 22.01 1.07 -11.40
CA MET A 43 21.98 1.01 -9.92
C MET A 43 20.83 0.16 -9.38
N LEU A 44 19.75 0.00 -10.16
CA LEU A 44 18.58 -0.79 -9.78
C LEU A 44 18.72 -2.29 -10.10
N TRP A 45 19.80 -2.71 -10.77
CA TRP A 45 19.92 -4.08 -11.29
C TRP A 45 19.80 -5.15 -10.19
N LEU A 46 20.47 -4.96 -9.05
CA LEU A 46 20.45 -5.92 -7.94
C LEU A 46 19.04 -6.07 -7.34
N TRP A 47 18.37 -4.94 -7.11
CA TRP A 47 16.99 -4.94 -6.62
C TRP A 47 16.01 -5.61 -7.60
N MET A 48 16.16 -5.33 -8.89
CA MET A 48 15.39 -5.98 -9.95
C MET A 48 15.63 -7.49 -9.99
N TRP A 49 16.88 -7.91 -9.83
CA TRP A 49 17.25 -9.32 -9.74
C TRP A 49 16.56 -9.99 -8.54
N ASN A 50 16.61 -9.37 -7.38
CA ASN A 50 15.99 -9.86 -6.16
C ASN A 50 14.47 -10.01 -6.30
N ILE A 51 13.77 -9.02 -6.86
CA ILE A 51 12.31 -9.07 -7.00
C ILE A 51 11.87 -10.05 -8.09
N PHE A 52 12.41 -9.94 -9.31
CA PHE A 52 11.89 -10.69 -10.45
C PHE A 52 12.43 -12.12 -10.52
N PHE A 53 13.72 -12.31 -10.23
CA PHE A 53 14.35 -13.62 -10.35
C PHE A 53 14.31 -14.38 -9.03
N VAL A 54 14.78 -13.80 -7.92
CA VAL A 54 14.84 -14.53 -6.64
C VAL A 54 13.43 -14.72 -6.06
N ALA A 55 12.67 -13.65 -5.88
CA ALA A 55 11.32 -13.73 -5.34
C ALA A 55 10.30 -14.22 -6.40
N GLY A 56 10.31 -13.66 -7.61
CA GLY A 56 9.38 -14.04 -8.67
C GLY A 56 9.62 -15.45 -9.20
N LEU A 57 10.70 -15.67 -9.95
CA LEU A 57 10.97 -16.98 -10.53
C LEU A 57 11.25 -18.04 -9.47
N GLY A 58 12.10 -17.73 -8.48
CA GLY A 58 12.48 -18.65 -7.42
C GLY A 58 11.32 -18.98 -6.49
N LEU A 59 10.85 -18.03 -5.70
CA LEU A 59 9.84 -18.33 -4.68
C LEU A 59 8.43 -18.55 -5.27
N PHE A 60 7.94 -17.63 -6.12
CA PHE A 60 6.58 -17.76 -6.69
C PHE A 60 6.51 -18.90 -7.71
N GLY A 61 7.51 -19.05 -8.57
CA GLY A 61 7.56 -20.14 -9.54
C GLY A 61 7.58 -21.52 -8.87
N MET A 62 8.46 -21.73 -7.88
CA MET A 62 8.51 -23.01 -7.16
C MET A 62 7.23 -23.26 -6.34
N SER A 63 6.63 -22.21 -5.77
CA SER A 63 5.33 -22.31 -5.08
C SER A 63 4.22 -22.78 -6.01
N TYR A 64 4.15 -22.20 -7.20
CA TYR A 64 3.18 -22.57 -8.23
C TYR A 64 3.36 -24.01 -8.71
N ILE A 65 4.60 -24.41 -9.01
CA ILE A 65 4.93 -25.78 -9.41
C ILE A 65 4.58 -26.75 -8.28
N GLY A 66 4.93 -26.43 -7.03
CA GLY A 66 4.59 -27.24 -5.86
C GLY A 66 3.09 -27.47 -5.72
N LEU A 67 2.28 -26.42 -5.86
CA LEU A 67 0.81 -26.52 -5.81
C LEU A 67 0.24 -27.36 -6.97
N ILE A 68 0.72 -27.15 -8.20
CA ILE A 68 0.30 -27.98 -9.35
C ILE A 68 0.64 -29.45 -9.10
N ARG A 69 1.84 -29.73 -8.60
CA ARG A 69 2.25 -31.11 -8.32
C ARG A 69 1.40 -31.76 -7.25
N THR A 70 0.99 -31.04 -6.20
CA THR A 70 0.03 -31.57 -5.22
C THR A 70 -1.34 -31.89 -5.82
N MET A 71 -1.74 -31.22 -6.91
CA MET A 71 -3.01 -31.51 -7.59
C MET A 71 -2.92 -32.69 -8.56
N ILE A 72 -1.77 -32.88 -9.20
CA ILE A 72 -1.59 -33.89 -10.26
C ILE A 72 -1.02 -35.20 -9.71
N SER A 73 -0.09 -35.14 -8.75
CA SER A 73 0.67 -36.28 -8.27
C SER A 73 0.25 -36.67 -6.86
N GLU A 74 -0.24 -37.89 -6.70
CA GLU A 74 -0.55 -38.47 -5.38
C GLU A 74 0.70 -38.67 -4.52
N GLN A 75 1.89 -38.71 -5.13
CA GLN A 75 3.16 -38.93 -4.42
C GLN A 75 3.67 -37.68 -3.70
N PHE A 76 3.29 -36.48 -4.17
CA PHE A 76 3.77 -35.23 -3.58
C PHE A 76 2.71 -34.65 -2.64
N VAL A 77 2.79 -35.05 -1.36
CA VAL A 77 1.85 -34.60 -0.33
C VAL A 77 2.46 -33.44 0.46
N LEU A 78 2.04 -32.20 0.15
CA LEU A 78 2.36 -31.07 1.02
C LEU A 78 1.50 -31.13 2.29
N PRO A 79 2.09 -30.91 3.47
CA PRO A 79 1.31 -30.68 4.66
C PRO A 79 0.32 -29.53 4.42
N LYS A 80 -0.92 -29.69 4.87
CA LYS A 80 -1.99 -28.71 4.63
C LYS A 80 -1.63 -27.30 5.11
N PHE A 81 -0.78 -27.22 6.14
CA PHE A 81 -0.25 -25.95 6.62
C PHE A 81 0.65 -25.24 5.59
N ASN A 82 1.53 -26.00 4.94
CA ASN A 82 2.45 -25.49 3.92
C ASN A 82 1.72 -25.03 2.66
N ILE A 83 0.57 -25.63 2.33
CA ILE A 83 -0.29 -25.14 1.26
C ILE A 83 -0.76 -23.70 1.57
N ILE A 84 -1.23 -23.45 2.80
CA ILE A 84 -1.69 -22.12 3.21
C ILE A 84 -0.53 -21.11 3.16
N THR A 85 0.64 -21.45 3.70
CA THR A 85 1.81 -20.55 3.69
C THR A 85 2.31 -20.28 2.28
N THR A 86 2.28 -21.28 1.41
CA THR A 86 2.67 -21.16 -0.01
C THR A 86 1.71 -20.24 -0.77
N VAL A 87 0.40 -20.38 -0.55
CA VAL A 87 -0.60 -19.45 -1.14
C VAL A 87 -0.42 -18.03 -0.60
N MET A 88 -0.21 -17.85 0.71
CA MET A 88 0.09 -16.54 1.30
C MET A 88 1.34 -15.92 0.67
N GLN A 89 2.40 -16.70 0.53
CA GLN A 89 3.66 -16.29 -0.06
C GLN A 89 3.48 -15.85 -1.52
N MET A 90 2.73 -16.62 -2.32
CA MET A 90 2.42 -16.24 -3.69
C MET A 90 1.71 -14.88 -3.77
N VAL A 91 0.69 -14.66 -2.93
CA VAL A 91 -0.05 -13.38 -2.88
C VAL A 91 0.87 -12.21 -2.53
N LEU A 92 1.76 -12.39 -1.55
CA LEU A 92 2.71 -11.35 -1.13
C LEU A 92 3.80 -11.08 -2.18
N ILE A 93 4.26 -12.09 -2.90
CA ILE A 93 5.23 -11.91 -3.99
C ILE A 93 4.56 -11.22 -5.17
N THR A 94 3.33 -11.59 -5.53
CA THR A 94 2.56 -10.88 -6.58
C THR A 94 2.37 -9.41 -6.21
N PHE A 95 2.12 -9.11 -4.94
CA PHE A 95 2.13 -7.73 -4.44
C PHE A 95 3.48 -7.04 -4.67
N GLY A 96 4.58 -7.66 -4.25
CA GLY A 96 5.93 -7.11 -4.42
C GLY A 96 6.23 -6.79 -5.89
N ILE A 97 5.99 -7.75 -6.79
CA ILE A 97 6.18 -7.58 -8.23
C ILE A 97 5.31 -6.44 -8.77
N GLY A 98 4.02 -6.40 -8.42
CA GLY A 98 3.10 -5.37 -8.89
C GLY A 98 3.52 -3.96 -8.45
N VAL A 99 3.93 -3.80 -7.19
CA VAL A 99 4.42 -2.52 -6.66
C VAL A 99 5.72 -2.11 -7.32
N THR A 100 6.65 -3.05 -7.52
CA THR A 100 7.91 -2.79 -8.24
C THR A 100 7.65 -2.31 -9.66
N LEU A 101 6.75 -2.96 -10.41
CA LEU A 101 6.36 -2.50 -11.74
C LEU A 101 5.73 -1.10 -11.70
N ALA A 102 4.87 -0.83 -10.72
CA ALA A 102 4.26 0.50 -10.54
C ALA A 102 5.31 1.59 -10.26
N LEU A 103 6.32 1.30 -9.45
CA LEU A 103 7.42 2.21 -9.15
C LEU A 103 8.29 2.47 -10.38
N ILE A 104 8.58 1.45 -11.18
CA ILE A 104 9.40 1.60 -12.40
C ILE A 104 8.66 2.42 -13.46
N PHE A 105 7.39 2.10 -13.74
CA PHE A 105 6.66 2.75 -14.82
C PHE A 105 6.13 4.14 -14.45
N TYR A 106 5.72 4.34 -13.19
CA TYR A 106 5.04 5.56 -12.76
C TYR A 106 5.78 6.35 -11.67
N GLY A 107 6.92 5.84 -11.19
CA GLY A 107 7.68 6.47 -10.11
C GLY A 107 8.22 7.85 -10.47
N GLU A 108 8.66 8.07 -11.71
CA GLU A 108 9.16 9.38 -12.15
C GLU A 108 8.07 10.46 -12.05
N GLY A 109 6.90 10.18 -12.64
CA GLY A 109 5.74 11.06 -12.59
C GLY A 109 5.28 11.31 -11.16
N PHE A 110 5.25 10.26 -10.34
CA PHE A 110 4.93 10.35 -8.92
C PHE A 110 5.90 11.28 -8.17
N VAL A 111 7.21 11.05 -8.27
CA VAL A 111 8.23 11.82 -7.54
C VAL A 111 8.20 13.28 -7.96
N ASN A 112 8.10 13.55 -9.26
CA ASN A 112 8.03 14.92 -9.78
C ASN A 112 6.76 15.64 -9.31
N GLY A 113 5.60 14.97 -9.35
CA GLY A 113 4.35 15.51 -8.87
C GLY A 113 4.36 15.78 -7.36
N TRP A 114 4.85 14.81 -6.58
CA TRP A 114 4.92 14.92 -5.11
C TRP A 114 5.86 16.04 -4.65
N ASN A 115 7.04 16.16 -5.28
CA ASN A 115 7.98 17.24 -5.00
C ASN A 115 7.37 18.63 -5.34
N ARG A 116 6.62 18.73 -6.45
CA ARG A 116 5.88 19.96 -6.81
C ARG A 116 4.80 20.28 -5.79
N TYR A 117 4.11 19.27 -5.24
CA TYR A 117 3.14 19.49 -4.17
C TYR A 117 3.79 20.11 -2.93
N ILE A 118 4.91 19.55 -2.48
CA ILE A 118 5.62 20.06 -1.31
C ILE A 118 6.14 21.48 -1.57
N ALA A 119 6.73 21.73 -2.73
CA ALA A 119 7.22 23.06 -3.07
C ALA A 119 6.08 24.09 -3.05
N ARG A 120 4.90 23.75 -3.59
CA ARG A 120 3.72 24.62 -3.58
C ARG A 120 3.20 24.85 -2.16
N GLU A 121 3.16 23.81 -1.35
CA GLU A 121 2.71 23.90 0.03
C GLU A 121 3.67 24.71 0.90
N MET A 122 4.98 24.61 0.66
CA MET A 122 6.01 25.44 1.29
C MET A 122 5.84 26.92 0.93
N GLN A 123 5.50 27.25 -0.32
CA GLN A 123 5.22 28.63 -0.73
C GLN A 123 4.02 29.20 0.03
N ILE A 124 2.91 28.45 0.12
CA ILE A 124 1.68 28.88 0.81
C ILE A 124 1.92 29.02 2.33
N ASN A 125 2.73 28.15 2.93
CA ASN A 125 2.99 28.17 4.36
C ASN A 125 3.84 29.34 4.85
N LYS A 126 4.62 29.99 3.99
CA LYS A 126 5.42 31.16 4.40
C LYS A 126 4.54 32.30 4.93
N ASP A 127 3.29 32.35 4.49
CA ASP A 127 2.37 33.45 4.78
C ASP A 127 1.42 33.14 5.95
N ALA A 128 1.41 31.90 6.48
CA ALA A 128 0.40 31.46 7.43
C ALA A 128 0.98 30.79 8.68
N SER A 129 0.77 31.41 9.86
CA SER A 129 0.99 30.79 11.17
C SER A 129 -0.06 29.70 11.42
N THR A 130 0.17 28.49 10.92
CA THR A 130 -0.83 27.42 10.97
C THR A 130 -0.77 26.68 12.31
N LYS A 131 -1.94 26.55 12.96
CA LYS A 131 -2.14 25.62 14.08
C LYS A 131 -1.84 24.20 13.60
N THR A 132 -0.99 23.49 14.35
CA THR A 132 -0.61 22.10 14.07
C THR A 132 -1.79 21.17 14.35
N THR A 133 -2.44 20.67 13.30
CA THR A 133 -3.37 19.55 13.43
C THR A 133 -2.60 18.24 13.67
N PRO A 134 -3.16 17.31 14.45
CA PRO A 134 -2.53 16.01 14.67
C PRO A 134 -2.39 15.23 13.35
N ASP A 135 -1.16 14.80 13.05
CA ASP A 135 -0.80 14.03 11.86
C ASP A 135 -0.97 12.52 12.11
N PHE A 136 -2.24 12.07 12.19
CA PHE A 136 -2.56 10.65 12.36
C PHE A 136 -1.97 9.75 11.26
N PRO A 137 -2.03 10.11 9.96
CA PRO A 137 -1.40 9.30 8.90
C PRO A 137 0.11 9.14 9.07
N GLY A 138 0.82 10.23 9.39
CA GLY A 138 2.26 10.17 9.63
C GLY A 138 2.62 9.32 10.84
N LEU A 139 1.83 9.40 11.92
CA LEU A 139 2.01 8.54 13.10
C LEU A 139 1.78 7.07 12.76
N ALA A 140 0.70 6.75 12.04
CA ALA A 140 0.44 5.40 11.57
C ALA A 140 1.62 4.90 10.73
N SER A 141 2.01 5.62 9.68
CA SER A 141 3.13 5.27 8.79
C SER A 141 4.42 4.97 9.56
N LYS A 142 4.74 5.77 10.59
CA LYS A 142 5.89 5.50 11.47
C LYS A 142 5.81 4.15 12.19
N HIS A 143 4.63 3.79 12.72
CA HIS A 143 4.42 2.49 13.34
C HIS A 143 4.51 1.34 12.33
N PHE A 144 3.94 1.51 11.14
CA PHE A 144 4.05 0.52 10.06
C PHE A 144 5.51 0.21 9.70
N VAL A 145 6.34 1.23 9.49
CA VAL A 145 7.76 1.01 9.15
C VAL A 145 8.47 0.22 10.26
N LYS A 146 8.23 0.55 11.53
CA LYS A 146 8.84 -0.18 12.65
C LYS A 146 8.38 -1.64 12.72
N MET A 147 7.10 -1.91 12.52
CA MET A 147 6.57 -3.28 12.52
C MET A 147 7.19 -4.09 11.38
N PHE A 148 7.22 -3.54 10.16
CA PHE A 148 7.81 -4.21 9.00
C PHE A 148 9.34 -4.36 9.11
N ALA A 149 10.04 -3.48 9.81
CA ALA A 149 11.46 -3.66 10.10
C ALA A 149 11.71 -4.82 11.08
N MET A 150 10.76 -5.12 11.98
CA MET A 150 10.88 -6.24 12.93
C MET A 150 10.50 -7.60 12.33
N TYR A 151 9.59 -7.63 11.34
CA TYR A 151 9.08 -8.89 10.78
C TYR A 151 10.14 -9.83 10.19
N PRO A 152 11.15 -9.40 9.43
CA PRO A 152 12.18 -10.30 8.90
C PRO A 152 12.87 -11.12 9.99
N PHE A 153 13.14 -10.53 11.16
CA PHE A 153 13.79 -11.20 12.29
C PHE A 153 12.92 -12.29 12.92
N ILE A 154 11.60 -12.23 12.75
CA ILE A 154 10.66 -13.25 13.26
C ILE A 154 10.37 -14.27 12.17
N LEU A 155 10.09 -13.80 10.95
CA LEU A 155 9.62 -14.62 9.84
C LEU A 155 10.71 -15.51 9.25
N ILE A 156 11.93 -15.00 9.09
CA ILE A 156 13.02 -15.79 8.49
C ILE A 156 13.35 -16.99 9.38
N PRO A 157 13.65 -16.84 10.69
CA PRO A 157 13.93 -18.00 11.54
C PRO A 157 12.74 -18.94 11.65
N SER A 158 11.51 -18.39 11.78
CA SER A 158 10.30 -19.22 11.87
C SER A 158 10.08 -20.04 10.60
N SER A 159 10.28 -19.46 9.42
CA SER A 159 10.16 -20.17 8.14
C SER A 159 11.19 -21.28 8.03
N MET A 160 12.43 -21.02 8.45
CA MET A 160 13.52 -21.99 8.39
C MET A 160 13.29 -23.16 9.35
N LEU A 161 12.98 -22.87 10.61
CA LEU A 161 12.76 -23.85 11.69
C LEU A 161 11.52 -24.71 11.45
N LEU A 162 10.41 -24.10 11.04
CA LEU A 162 9.14 -24.81 10.84
C LEU A 162 8.99 -25.37 9.42
N GLN A 163 9.98 -25.16 8.56
CA GLN A 163 9.97 -25.67 7.19
C GLN A 163 8.76 -25.21 6.38
N LEU A 164 8.43 -23.92 6.49
CA LEU A 164 7.19 -23.35 5.93
C LEU A 164 7.28 -23.02 4.44
N ASP A 165 8.50 -22.87 3.94
CA ASP A 165 8.77 -22.56 2.55
C ASP A 165 8.76 -23.81 1.67
N ILE A 166 8.32 -23.63 0.44
CA ILE A 166 8.23 -24.71 -0.55
C ILE A 166 9.60 -25.29 -0.94
N LEU A 167 10.67 -24.50 -0.84
CA LEU A 167 12.02 -24.92 -1.23
C LEU A 167 12.52 -26.09 -0.41
N TYR A 168 12.14 -26.18 0.87
CA TYR A 168 12.48 -27.33 1.71
C TYR A 168 12.00 -28.66 1.10
N PHE A 169 10.77 -28.71 0.60
CA PHE A 169 10.19 -29.95 0.04
C PHE A 169 10.90 -30.36 -1.25
N PHE A 170 11.25 -29.39 -2.10
CA PHE A 170 12.06 -29.70 -3.28
C PHE A 170 13.46 -30.20 -2.90
N ILE A 171 14.09 -29.63 -1.87
CA ILE A 171 15.41 -30.10 -1.39
C ILE A 171 15.32 -31.53 -0.84
N GLU A 172 14.30 -31.85 -0.04
CA GLU A 172 14.09 -33.22 0.47
C GLU A 172 13.76 -34.22 -0.64
N GLU A 173 13.07 -33.78 -1.69
CA GLU A 173 12.84 -34.63 -2.86
C GLU A 173 14.13 -34.85 -3.66
N PHE A 174 14.91 -33.80 -3.93
CA PHE A 174 16.19 -33.95 -4.63
C PHE A 174 17.17 -34.85 -3.87
N LYS A 175 17.12 -34.84 -2.54
CA LYS A 175 17.91 -35.71 -1.67
C LYS A 175 17.67 -37.20 -1.97
N THR A 176 16.46 -37.63 -2.36
CA THR A 176 16.20 -39.06 -2.63
C THR A 176 16.92 -39.59 -3.86
N TYR A 177 17.37 -38.70 -4.76
CA TYR A 177 18.13 -39.06 -5.95
C TYR A 177 19.65 -39.13 -5.71
N LEU A 178 20.13 -38.73 -4.53
CA LEU A 178 21.56 -38.72 -4.20
C LEU A 178 21.97 -39.96 -3.37
N PRO A 179 23.21 -40.45 -3.51
CA PRO A 179 23.74 -41.51 -2.67
C PRO A 179 23.69 -41.13 -1.18
N ILE A 180 23.36 -42.10 -0.30
CA ILE A 180 23.15 -41.91 1.14
C ILE A 180 24.26 -41.08 1.80
N LYS A 181 25.53 -41.33 1.42
CA LYS A 181 26.71 -40.62 1.95
C LYS A 181 26.64 -39.10 1.77
N TYR A 182 25.98 -38.60 0.72
CA TYR A 182 25.94 -37.17 0.38
C TYR A 182 24.62 -36.49 0.74
N GLN A 183 23.60 -37.25 1.15
CA GLN A 183 22.25 -36.72 1.41
C GLN A 183 22.24 -35.64 2.48
N THR A 184 22.82 -35.92 3.66
CA THR A 184 22.85 -34.95 4.77
C THR A 184 23.63 -33.70 4.42
N LEU A 185 24.81 -33.88 3.78
CA LEU A 185 25.63 -32.75 3.34
C LEU A 185 24.88 -31.88 2.33
N PHE A 186 24.21 -32.49 1.36
CA PHE A 186 23.43 -31.77 0.34
C PHE A 186 22.28 -30.96 0.94
N VAL A 187 21.52 -31.54 1.89
CA VAL A 187 20.40 -30.84 2.55
C VAL A 187 20.91 -29.63 3.34
N VAL A 188 22.00 -29.79 4.08
CA VAL A 188 22.60 -28.70 4.87
C VAL A 188 23.13 -27.60 3.94
N LEU A 189 23.93 -27.95 2.93
CA LEU A 189 24.47 -26.97 1.99
C LEU A 189 23.36 -26.25 1.21
N SER A 190 22.37 -26.97 0.68
CA SER A 190 21.25 -26.36 -0.04
C SER A 190 20.39 -25.48 0.88
N SER A 191 20.20 -25.89 2.14
CA SER A 191 19.45 -25.08 3.10
C SER A 191 20.16 -23.77 3.43
N VAL A 192 21.48 -23.79 3.58
CA VAL A 192 22.28 -22.61 3.94
C VAL A 192 22.55 -21.69 2.75
N PHE A 193 22.90 -22.24 1.59
CA PHE A 193 23.36 -21.44 0.44
C PHE A 193 22.24 -21.09 -0.55
N ILE A 194 21.15 -21.86 -0.60
CA ILE A 194 20.05 -21.62 -1.56
C ILE A 194 18.80 -21.17 -0.82
N ARG A 195 18.32 -21.98 0.14
CA ARG A 195 17.04 -21.75 0.81
C ARG A 195 17.07 -20.49 1.66
N LEU A 196 18.06 -20.36 2.56
CA LEU A 196 18.15 -19.21 3.47
C LEU A 196 18.22 -17.86 2.73
N PRO A 197 19.10 -17.64 1.73
CA PRO A 197 19.16 -16.37 1.02
C PRO A 197 17.89 -16.09 0.23
N THR A 198 17.34 -17.10 -0.47
CA THR A 198 16.14 -16.93 -1.29
C THR A 198 14.94 -16.52 -0.45
N VAL A 199 14.70 -17.21 0.67
CA VAL A 199 13.61 -16.89 1.61
C VAL A 199 13.84 -15.52 2.28
N SER A 200 15.08 -15.24 2.69
CA SER A 200 15.43 -13.96 3.34
C SER A 200 15.20 -12.77 2.41
N ILE A 201 15.69 -12.85 1.18
CA ILE A 201 15.51 -11.80 0.16
C ILE A 201 14.02 -11.56 -0.09
N GLY A 202 13.24 -12.62 -0.31
CA GLY A 202 11.80 -12.48 -0.53
C GLY A 202 11.07 -11.78 0.62
N ILE A 203 11.34 -12.19 1.86
CA ILE A 203 10.70 -11.60 3.05
C ILE A 203 11.14 -10.14 3.24
N ILE A 204 12.44 -9.85 3.13
CA ILE A 204 12.99 -8.50 3.33
C ILE A 204 12.41 -7.54 2.29
N GLU A 205 12.38 -7.94 1.01
CA GLU A 205 11.87 -7.09 -0.06
C GLU A 205 10.37 -6.81 0.06
N ILE A 206 9.57 -7.81 0.43
CA ILE A 206 8.13 -7.57 0.71
C ILE A 206 7.96 -6.61 1.90
N CYS A 207 8.71 -6.83 2.98
CA CYS A 207 8.68 -5.98 4.17
C CYS A 207 9.19 -4.56 3.90
N ARG A 208 10.00 -4.38 2.87
CA ARG A 208 10.49 -3.08 2.41
C ARG A 208 9.47 -2.35 1.54
N LEU A 209 8.87 -3.03 0.58
CA LEU A 209 7.93 -2.41 -0.38
C LEU A 209 6.61 -2.00 0.27
N PHE A 210 6.12 -2.77 1.25
CA PHE A 210 4.86 -2.49 1.91
C PHE A 210 4.80 -1.13 2.64
N PRO A 211 5.71 -0.81 3.58
CA PRO A 211 5.70 0.48 4.26
C PRO A 211 6.03 1.64 3.32
N LEU A 212 6.90 1.44 2.31
CA LEU A 212 7.16 2.44 1.29
C LEU A 212 5.86 2.84 0.59
N LEU A 213 5.13 1.85 0.07
CA LEU A 213 3.89 2.10 -0.65
C LEU A 213 2.88 2.83 0.24
N PHE A 214 2.73 2.39 1.49
CA PHE A 214 1.83 3.02 2.44
C PHE A 214 2.20 4.49 2.69
N ILE A 215 3.48 4.80 2.89
CA ILE A 215 3.96 6.17 3.07
C ILE A 215 3.71 7.03 1.83
N LEU A 216 4.07 6.55 0.65
CA LEU A 216 3.90 7.30 -0.61
C LEU A 216 2.42 7.61 -0.85
N PHE A 217 1.55 6.63 -0.62
CA PHE A 217 0.12 6.79 -0.83
C PHE A 217 -0.52 7.72 0.20
N THR A 218 -0.27 7.50 1.50
CA THR A 218 -0.85 8.32 2.58
C THR A 218 -0.34 9.76 2.53
N SER A 219 0.95 9.97 2.26
CA SER A 219 1.51 11.33 2.12
C SER A 219 0.88 12.07 0.94
N CYS A 220 0.66 11.42 -0.19
CA CYS A 220 0.01 12.05 -1.33
C CYS A 220 -1.44 12.43 -1.03
N LEU A 221 -2.22 11.53 -0.43
CA LEU A 221 -3.61 11.83 -0.03
C LEU A 221 -3.67 12.95 1.00
N GLN A 222 -2.77 12.95 1.98
CA GLN A 222 -2.69 13.98 3.00
C GLN A 222 -2.34 15.35 2.40
N CYS A 223 -1.32 15.43 1.55
CA CYS A 223 -0.96 16.67 0.86
C CYS A 223 -2.12 17.19 0.00
N CYS A 224 -2.80 16.30 -0.73
CA CYS A 224 -3.97 16.64 -1.53
C CYS A 224 -5.09 17.21 -0.66
N ASN A 225 -5.45 16.51 0.41
CA ASN A 225 -6.52 16.93 1.32
C ASN A 225 -6.20 18.25 2.02
N ASN A 226 -4.96 18.45 2.46
CA ASN A 226 -4.54 19.67 3.14
C ASN A 226 -4.65 20.90 2.22
N LEU A 227 -4.19 20.77 0.97
CA LEU A 227 -4.29 21.85 -0.02
C LEU A 227 -5.75 22.17 -0.36
N LEU A 228 -6.57 21.15 -0.63
CA LEU A 228 -7.99 21.33 -0.92
C LEU A 228 -8.76 21.94 0.25
N SER A 229 -8.50 21.47 1.47
CA SER A 229 -9.15 21.97 2.68
C SER A 229 -8.81 23.44 2.93
N ARG A 230 -7.58 23.86 2.64
CA ARG A 230 -7.18 25.28 2.74
C ARG A 230 -7.91 26.15 1.75
N TYR A 231 -7.93 25.75 0.47
CA TYR A 231 -8.67 26.51 -0.54
C TYR A 231 -10.16 26.59 -0.21
N LEU A 232 -10.74 25.50 0.31
CA LEU A 232 -12.12 25.50 0.77
C LEU A 232 -12.32 26.44 1.96
N ASN A 233 -11.44 26.42 2.97
CA ASN A 233 -11.54 27.29 4.14
C ASN A 233 -11.43 28.78 3.76
N GLU A 234 -10.49 29.15 2.88
CA GLU A 234 -10.39 30.52 2.36
C GLU A 234 -11.67 30.96 1.64
N LEU A 235 -12.30 30.06 0.87
CA LEU A 235 -13.58 30.30 0.23
C LEU A 235 -14.72 30.42 1.25
N VAL A 236 -14.72 29.63 2.32
CA VAL A 236 -15.77 29.70 3.34
C VAL A 236 -15.63 30.95 4.20
N GLU A 237 -14.41 31.31 4.62
CA GLU A 237 -14.14 32.50 5.44
C GLU A 237 -14.53 33.79 4.72
N GLN A 238 -14.15 33.93 3.46
CA GLN A 238 -14.57 35.09 2.67
C GLN A 238 -16.09 35.17 2.50
N ARG A 239 -16.78 34.02 2.35
CA ARG A 239 -18.24 34.01 2.26
C ARG A 239 -18.85 34.49 3.57
N LYS A 240 -18.34 34.03 4.72
CA LYS A 240 -18.78 34.48 6.05
C LYS A 240 -18.53 35.97 6.24
N LEU A 241 -17.36 36.49 5.83
CA LEU A 241 -17.04 37.91 5.90
C LEU A 241 -18.05 38.73 5.07
N HIS A 242 -18.34 38.30 3.84
CA HIS A 242 -19.32 38.97 2.98
C HIS A 242 -20.74 38.93 3.58
N GLN A 243 -21.16 37.80 4.19
CA GLN A 243 -22.44 37.70 4.90
C GLN A 243 -22.50 38.62 6.13
N SER A 244 -21.41 38.72 6.90
CA SER A 244 -21.34 39.56 8.10
C SER A 244 -21.43 41.06 7.81
N LEU A 245 -20.97 41.49 6.63
CA LEU A 245 -21.01 42.90 6.20
C LEU A 245 -22.39 43.31 5.63
N GLY A 246 -23.41 42.47 5.78
CA GLY A 246 -24.80 42.81 5.49
C GLY A 246 -25.11 43.07 4.01
N GLY A 247 -24.29 42.53 3.10
CA GLY A 247 -24.48 42.73 1.65
C GLY A 247 -24.42 44.19 1.18
N ARG A 248 -23.94 45.13 2.02
CA ARG A 248 -23.74 46.52 1.60
C ARG A 248 -22.57 46.56 0.63
N GLU A 249 -22.78 47.27 -0.48
CA GLU A 249 -22.01 47.26 -1.74
C GLU A 249 -20.51 47.60 -1.65
N LEU A 250 -19.94 47.79 -0.46
CA LEU A 250 -18.58 48.31 -0.31
C LEU A 250 -17.45 47.27 -0.44
N PHE A 251 -17.72 45.97 -0.38
CA PHE A 251 -16.69 44.97 -0.68
C PHE A 251 -16.92 44.41 -2.08
N PRO A 252 -16.27 44.95 -3.13
CA PRO A 252 -16.34 44.36 -4.46
C PRO A 252 -15.85 42.92 -4.35
N ILE A 253 -16.78 41.97 -4.51
CA ILE A 253 -16.44 40.55 -4.60
C ILE A 253 -15.47 40.44 -5.77
N ASN A 254 -14.20 40.32 -5.42
CA ASN A 254 -13.14 40.49 -6.39
C ASN A 254 -13.18 39.25 -7.28
N GLY A 255 -13.78 39.34 -8.46
CA GLY A 255 -13.79 38.24 -9.43
C GLY A 255 -12.38 37.73 -9.73
N LYS A 256 -11.36 38.56 -9.50
CA LYS A 256 -9.94 38.18 -9.49
C LYS A 256 -9.63 37.07 -8.48
N PHE A 257 -10.19 37.10 -7.27
CA PHE A 257 -9.99 36.06 -6.26
C PHE A 257 -10.58 34.73 -6.70
N LEU A 258 -11.83 34.73 -7.21
CA LEU A 258 -12.47 33.50 -7.69
C LEU A 258 -11.68 32.89 -8.86
N MET A 259 -11.23 33.73 -9.79
CA MET A 259 -10.36 33.31 -10.89
C MET A 259 -9.02 32.76 -10.39
N LYS A 260 -8.41 33.40 -9.39
CA LYS A 260 -7.17 32.94 -8.75
C LYS A 260 -7.36 31.56 -8.11
N SER A 261 -8.40 31.39 -7.28
CA SER A 261 -8.75 30.10 -6.66
C SER A 261 -8.98 28.99 -7.68
N MET A 262 -9.68 29.27 -8.78
CA MET A 262 -9.84 28.31 -9.88
C MET A 262 -8.53 27.99 -10.58
N SER A 263 -7.66 28.98 -10.79
CA SER A 263 -6.33 28.80 -11.37
C SER A 263 -5.45 27.93 -10.48
N ASP A 264 -5.42 28.20 -9.17
CA ASP A 264 -4.67 27.42 -8.19
C ASP A 264 -5.17 25.97 -8.11
N TYR A 265 -6.48 25.75 -8.18
CA TYR A 265 -7.05 24.41 -8.28
C TYR A 265 -6.69 23.71 -9.59
N LYS A 266 -6.70 24.40 -10.74
CA LYS A 266 -6.26 23.81 -12.01
C LYS A 266 -4.80 23.37 -11.94
N GLN A 267 -3.93 24.19 -11.34
CA GLN A 267 -2.53 23.79 -11.09
C GLN A 267 -2.46 22.55 -10.20
N HIS A 268 -3.28 22.48 -9.15
CA HIS A 268 -3.38 21.31 -8.28
C HIS A 268 -3.81 20.05 -9.07
N VAL A 269 -4.84 20.14 -9.92
CA VAL A 269 -5.30 19.03 -10.77
C VAL A 269 -4.21 18.60 -11.76
N ILE A 270 -3.44 19.54 -12.31
CA ILE A 270 -2.31 19.21 -13.20
C ILE A 270 -1.24 18.42 -12.43
N ILE A 271 -0.87 18.87 -11.23
CA ILE A 271 0.07 18.11 -10.38
C ILE A 271 -0.51 16.73 -10.05
N GLN A 272 -1.78 16.66 -9.66
CA GLN A 272 -2.47 15.40 -9.37
C GLN A 272 -2.47 14.45 -10.57
N SER A 273 -2.63 14.98 -11.78
CA SER A 273 -2.63 14.16 -13.01
C SER A 273 -1.30 13.46 -13.27
N SER A 274 -0.17 14.04 -12.82
CA SER A 274 1.15 13.38 -12.90
C SER A 274 1.32 12.24 -11.89
N ILE A 275 0.59 12.29 -10.78
CA ILE A 275 0.64 11.30 -9.69
C ILE A 275 -0.43 10.21 -9.88
N ALA A 276 -1.53 10.54 -10.55
CA ALA A 276 -2.69 9.68 -10.70
C ALA A 276 -2.36 8.28 -11.25
N PRO A 277 -1.55 8.07 -12.30
CA PRO A 277 -1.27 6.72 -12.81
C PRO A 277 -0.66 5.78 -11.77
N PHE A 278 0.29 6.30 -10.97
CA PHE A 278 0.88 5.54 -9.87
C PHE A 278 -0.17 5.22 -8.80
N GLN A 279 -0.94 6.22 -8.37
CA GLN A 279 -1.97 6.01 -7.35
C GLN A 279 -3.07 5.06 -7.80
N GLU A 280 -3.50 5.14 -9.06
CA GLU A 280 -4.52 4.27 -9.64
C GLU A 280 -4.06 2.80 -9.64
N CYS A 281 -2.82 2.56 -10.09
CA CYS A 281 -2.17 1.25 -10.10
C CYS A 281 -2.03 0.67 -8.69
N CYS A 282 -1.44 1.45 -7.78
CA CYS A 282 -1.25 1.03 -6.40
C CYS A 282 -2.57 0.79 -5.66
N THR A 283 -3.60 1.59 -5.95
CA THR A 283 -4.94 1.37 -5.41
C THR A 283 -5.47 0.01 -5.86
N ALA A 284 -5.42 -0.30 -7.16
CA ALA A 284 -5.89 -1.58 -7.67
C ALA A 284 -5.14 -2.76 -7.03
N ILE A 285 -3.81 -2.69 -6.95
CA ILE A 285 -2.98 -3.72 -6.32
C ILE A 285 -3.33 -3.89 -4.83
N LEU A 286 -3.43 -2.79 -4.08
CA LEU A 286 -3.77 -2.83 -2.66
C LEU A 286 -5.16 -3.36 -2.38
N PHE A 287 -6.16 -3.03 -3.21
CA PHE A 287 -7.51 -3.58 -3.07
C PHE A 287 -7.53 -5.08 -3.38
N ALA A 288 -6.88 -5.52 -4.47
CA ALA A 288 -6.84 -6.93 -4.86
C ALA A 288 -6.10 -7.78 -3.82
N VAL A 289 -4.86 -7.40 -3.49
CA VAL A 289 -4.02 -8.11 -2.51
C VAL A 289 -4.62 -8.00 -1.12
N GLY A 290 -5.08 -6.81 -0.72
CA GLY A 290 -5.69 -6.59 0.60
C GLY A 290 -6.94 -7.44 0.81
N LEU A 291 -7.73 -7.67 -0.23
CA LEU A 291 -8.92 -8.53 -0.15
C LEU A 291 -8.52 -9.99 0.07
N VAL A 292 -7.67 -10.52 -0.81
CA VAL A 292 -7.22 -11.91 -0.77
C VAL A 292 -6.46 -12.19 0.53
N ALA A 293 -5.50 -11.32 0.89
CA ALA A 293 -4.74 -11.42 2.12
C ALA A 293 -5.65 -11.38 3.34
N SER A 294 -6.62 -10.47 3.42
CA SER A 294 -7.51 -10.39 4.58
C SER A 294 -8.36 -11.66 4.75
N ILE A 295 -8.89 -12.23 3.67
CA ILE A 295 -9.64 -13.50 3.73
C ILE A 295 -8.73 -14.63 4.25
N ILE A 296 -7.51 -14.74 3.70
CA ILE A 296 -6.57 -15.79 4.05
C ILE A 296 -6.08 -15.63 5.51
N PHE A 297 -5.63 -14.44 5.91
CA PHE A 297 -5.12 -14.19 7.26
C PHE A 297 -6.23 -14.27 8.33
N ASN A 298 -7.45 -13.83 8.05
CA ASN A 298 -8.57 -13.99 9.00
C ASN A 298 -8.92 -15.47 9.19
N THR A 299 -9.03 -16.22 8.09
CA THR A 299 -9.31 -17.67 8.14
C THR A 299 -8.19 -18.41 8.88
N ALA A 300 -6.93 -18.08 8.56
CA ALA A 300 -5.77 -18.67 9.22
C ALA A 300 -5.75 -18.32 10.72
N THR A 301 -6.03 -17.08 11.11
CA THR A 301 -6.07 -16.64 12.52
C THR A 301 -7.04 -17.49 13.34
N LEU A 302 -8.23 -17.74 12.81
CA LEU A 302 -9.27 -18.52 13.50
C LEU A 302 -8.93 -20.01 13.55
N ARG A 303 -8.35 -20.58 12.49
CA ARG A 303 -8.11 -22.03 12.40
C ARG A 303 -6.80 -22.49 13.03
N THR A 304 -5.78 -21.64 13.03
CA THR A 304 -4.42 -22.06 13.38
C THR A 304 -4.02 -21.77 14.82
N TYR A 305 -4.92 -21.19 15.62
CA TYR A 305 -4.66 -20.82 17.02
C TYR A 305 -4.09 -21.97 17.87
N LYS A 306 -4.60 -23.19 17.67
CA LYS A 306 -4.15 -24.38 18.41
C LYS A 306 -3.04 -25.16 17.71
N VAL A 307 -2.64 -24.79 16.50
CA VAL A 307 -1.68 -25.58 15.70
C VAL A 307 -0.32 -24.91 15.67
N LEU A 308 -0.27 -23.58 15.59
CA LEU A 308 0.97 -22.86 15.33
C LEU A 308 1.77 -22.52 16.60
N PRO A 309 3.11 -22.53 16.50
CA PRO A 309 3.96 -21.94 17.53
C PRO A 309 3.58 -20.48 17.76
N PHE A 310 3.60 -20.08 19.02
CA PHE A 310 3.10 -18.77 19.46
C PHE A 310 3.68 -17.58 18.66
N PHE A 311 4.99 -17.57 18.40
CA PHE A 311 5.64 -16.48 17.66
C PHE A 311 5.16 -16.34 16.22
N PHE A 312 4.99 -17.47 15.51
CA PHE A 312 4.46 -17.45 14.16
C PHE A 312 2.95 -17.17 14.17
N TYR A 313 2.24 -17.68 15.18
CA TYR A 313 0.83 -17.38 15.36
C TYR A 313 0.59 -15.87 15.51
N ILE A 314 1.35 -15.13 16.33
CA ILE A 314 1.17 -13.68 16.53
C ILE A 314 1.27 -12.87 15.22
N TYR A 315 2.11 -13.31 14.28
CA TYR A 315 2.26 -12.63 13.00
C TYR A 315 0.96 -12.59 12.19
N ILE A 316 0.21 -13.71 12.15
CA ILE A 316 -1.02 -13.83 11.34
C ILE A 316 -2.12 -12.82 11.75
N PRO A 317 -2.59 -12.74 13.01
CA PRO A 317 -3.55 -11.74 13.46
C PRO A 317 -2.97 -10.34 13.40
N SER A 318 -1.65 -10.17 13.61
CA SER A 318 -1.02 -8.86 13.44
C SER A 318 -1.20 -8.34 12.02
N VAL A 319 -0.92 -9.16 11.00
CA VAL A 319 -1.15 -8.79 9.59
C VAL A 319 -2.63 -8.57 9.30
N ALA A 320 -3.54 -9.39 9.82
CA ALA A 320 -4.98 -9.21 9.65
C ALA A 320 -5.49 -7.86 10.22
N VAL A 321 -5.09 -7.52 11.46
CA VAL A 321 -5.43 -6.23 12.07
C VAL A 321 -4.81 -5.08 11.28
N MET A 322 -3.59 -5.26 10.83
CA MET A 322 -2.85 -4.30 10.05
C MET A 322 -3.52 -4.00 8.70
N THR A 323 -3.97 -5.01 7.94
CA THR A 323 -4.69 -4.81 6.68
C THR A 323 -6.03 -4.11 6.90
N ILE A 324 -6.81 -4.53 7.91
CA ILE A 324 -8.08 -3.87 8.26
C ILE A 324 -7.86 -2.40 8.63
N THR A 325 -6.81 -2.11 9.40
CA THR A 325 -6.44 -0.75 9.81
C THR A 325 -6.03 0.10 8.62
N MET A 326 -5.20 -0.44 7.71
CA MET A 326 -4.80 0.27 6.49
C MET A 326 -6.00 0.66 5.65
N ILE A 327 -6.94 -0.25 5.46
CA ILE A 327 -8.15 0.01 4.67
C ILE A 327 -9.06 1.01 5.41
N GLY A 328 -9.18 0.86 6.72
CA GLY A 328 -9.90 1.76 7.61
C GLY A 328 -9.36 3.18 7.60
N LEU A 329 -8.07 3.37 7.33
CA LEU A 329 -7.42 4.68 7.18
C LEU A 329 -7.50 5.19 5.73
N MET A 330 -6.97 4.42 4.77
CA MET A 330 -6.75 4.88 3.39
C MET A 330 -8.05 5.22 2.67
N VAL A 331 -9.11 4.42 2.85
CA VAL A 331 -10.38 4.62 2.14
C VAL A 331 -11.08 5.92 2.60
N PRO A 332 -11.25 6.20 3.90
CA PRO A 332 -11.78 7.50 4.34
C PRO A 332 -10.92 8.70 3.93
N PHE A 333 -9.59 8.57 3.92
CA PHE A 333 -8.74 9.66 3.42
C PHE A 333 -8.99 9.95 1.95
N ALA A 334 -9.09 8.92 1.11
CA ALA A 334 -9.46 9.07 -0.29
C ALA A 334 -10.86 9.70 -0.48
N GLN A 335 -11.83 9.29 0.35
CA GLN A 335 -13.17 9.88 0.35
C GLN A 335 -13.15 11.36 0.74
N THR A 336 -12.37 11.73 1.75
CA THR A 336 -12.27 13.13 2.22
C THR A 336 -11.72 14.04 1.12
N VAL A 337 -10.72 13.57 0.35
CA VAL A 337 -10.21 14.30 -0.82
C VAL A 337 -11.32 14.54 -1.85
N ASN A 338 -12.08 13.48 -2.18
CA ASN A 338 -13.19 13.57 -3.13
C ASN A 338 -14.28 14.54 -2.65
N GLU A 339 -14.75 14.38 -1.41
CA GLU A 339 -15.78 15.23 -0.81
C GLU A 339 -15.33 16.70 -0.72
N THR A 340 -14.08 16.96 -0.32
CA THR A 340 -13.55 18.32 -0.20
C THR A 340 -13.46 18.99 -1.58
N SER A 341 -13.02 18.26 -2.61
CA SER A 341 -13.02 18.77 -3.98
C SER A 341 -14.45 19.06 -4.49
N GLY A 342 -15.43 18.20 -4.15
CA GLY A 342 -16.84 18.41 -4.47
C GLY A 342 -17.43 19.64 -3.76
N LYS A 343 -17.15 19.81 -2.47
CA LYS A 343 -17.57 20.98 -1.67
C LYS A 343 -17.01 22.27 -2.25
N MET A 344 -15.74 22.27 -2.65
CA MET A 344 -15.10 23.41 -3.31
C MET A 344 -15.83 23.81 -4.61
N MET A 345 -16.22 22.84 -5.43
CA MET A 345 -17.01 23.12 -6.63
C MET A 345 -18.41 23.66 -6.30
N THR A 346 -19.07 23.18 -5.24
CA THR A 346 -20.37 23.70 -4.82
C THR A 346 -20.27 25.13 -4.29
N GLU A 347 -19.20 25.48 -3.57
CA GLU A 347 -18.97 26.85 -3.11
C GLU A 347 -18.74 27.79 -4.30
N TRP A 348 -17.96 27.39 -5.30
CA TRP A 348 -17.81 28.19 -6.52
C TRP A 348 -19.13 28.40 -7.26
N LYS A 349 -19.97 27.36 -7.39
CA LYS A 349 -21.30 27.48 -8.01
C LYS A 349 -22.21 28.43 -7.22
N THR A 350 -22.16 28.37 -5.89
CA THR A 350 -22.94 29.24 -5.01
C THR A 350 -22.53 30.71 -5.22
N ARG A 351 -21.22 30.97 -5.33
CA ARG A 351 -20.70 32.32 -5.60
C ARG A 351 -21.11 32.88 -6.96
N LEU A 352 -21.37 32.04 -7.98
CA LEU A 352 -21.85 32.52 -9.29
C LEU A 352 -23.21 33.22 -9.25
N ASN A 353 -23.95 33.09 -8.16
CA ASN A 353 -25.26 33.74 -8.01
C ASN A 353 -25.16 35.18 -7.46
N PHE A 354 -23.97 35.62 -7.06
CA PHE A 354 -23.72 37.00 -6.66
C PHE A 354 -23.87 37.97 -7.84
N LYS A 355 -24.56 39.10 -7.61
CA LYS A 355 -24.91 40.08 -8.64
C LYS A 355 -23.66 40.71 -9.25
N GLU A 356 -22.62 40.93 -8.45
CA GLU A 356 -21.34 41.54 -8.86
C GLU A 356 -20.60 40.72 -9.92
N LEU A 357 -20.88 39.42 -10.01
CA LEU A 357 -20.25 38.52 -10.98
C LEU A 357 -21.03 38.36 -12.29
N TRP A 358 -22.19 39.00 -12.44
CA TRP A 358 -23.04 38.90 -13.64
C TRP A 358 -22.28 39.12 -14.96
N PRO A 359 -21.41 40.15 -15.11
CA PRO A 359 -20.69 40.39 -16.36
C PRO A 359 -19.79 39.23 -16.78
N LYS A 360 -19.26 38.46 -15.82
CA LYS A 360 -18.33 37.34 -16.06
C LYS A 360 -18.97 35.97 -15.83
N ARG A 361 -20.26 35.92 -15.50
CA ARG A 361 -20.95 34.71 -15.05
C ARG A 361 -20.93 33.60 -16.09
N ALA A 362 -21.15 33.93 -17.36
CA ALA A 362 -21.14 32.94 -18.45
C ALA A 362 -19.79 32.24 -18.58
N LEU A 363 -18.70 33.03 -18.57
CA LEU A 363 -17.32 32.52 -18.63
C LEU A 363 -16.98 31.67 -17.40
N LEU A 364 -17.27 32.16 -16.20
CA LEU A 364 -17.00 31.44 -14.96
C LEU A 364 -17.81 30.13 -14.86
N LYS A 365 -19.07 30.14 -15.30
CA LYS A 365 -19.92 28.94 -15.37
C LYS A 365 -19.35 27.90 -16.33
N ARG A 366 -18.83 28.32 -17.50
CA ARG A 366 -18.15 27.44 -18.45
C ARG A 366 -16.87 26.85 -17.83
N MET A 367 -16.09 27.67 -17.12
CA MET A 367 -14.88 27.22 -16.42
C MET A 367 -15.21 26.19 -15.32
N ILE A 368 -16.16 26.47 -14.44
CA ILE A 368 -16.58 25.54 -13.37
C ILE A 368 -17.09 24.22 -13.96
N ARG A 369 -17.86 24.27 -15.06
CA ARG A 369 -18.36 23.07 -15.73
C ARG A 369 -17.24 22.22 -16.35
N SER A 370 -16.15 22.87 -16.81
CA SER A 370 -14.99 22.17 -17.38
C SER A 370 -14.11 21.49 -16.33
N ILE A 371 -14.16 21.96 -15.08
CA ILE A 371 -13.38 21.41 -13.99
C ILE A 371 -14.12 20.22 -13.39
N LYS A 372 -13.43 19.08 -13.24
CA LYS A 372 -13.96 17.89 -12.56
C LYS A 372 -13.46 17.84 -11.11
N PRO A 373 -14.25 17.28 -10.19
CA PRO A 373 -13.78 17.00 -8.83
C PRO A 373 -12.62 16.00 -8.90
N VAL A 374 -11.69 16.08 -7.95
CA VAL A 374 -10.58 15.13 -7.84
C VAL A 374 -11.13 13.84 -7.24
N SER A 375 -11.23 12.81 -8.08
CA SER A 375 -11.60 11.46 -7.67
C SER A 375 -10.40 10.52 -7.75
N LEU A 376 -10.28 9.63 -6.78
CA LEU A 376 -9.30 8.54 -6.81
C LEU A 376 -9.92 7.32 -7.49
N TYR A 377 -9.25 6.84 -8.54
CA TYR A 377 -9.63 5.65 -9.28
C TYR A 377 -8.76 4.47 -8.88
N ALA A 378 -9.29 3.26 -8.98
CA ALA A 378 -8.53 2.03 -9.05
C ALA A 378 -8.39 1.66 -10.53
N GLY A 379 -7.18 1.49 -11.02
CA GLY A 379 -6.94 1.22 -12.43
C GLY A 379 -5.57 0.62 -12.70
N LEU A 380 -5.38 0.05 -13.89
CA LEU A 380 -4.12 -0.54 -14.31
C LEU A 380 -3.86 -0.17 -15.78
N PHE A 381 -2.64 0.26 -16.11
CA PHE A 381 -2.24 0.64 -17.48
C PHE A 381 -3.19 1.65 -18.16
N GLY A 382 -3.73 2.61 -17.38
CA GLY A 382 -4.67 3.62 -17.87
C GLY A 382 -6.13 3.16 -17.95
N PHE A 383 -6.41 1.87 -17.78
CA PHE A 383 -7.77 1.37 -17.63
C PHE A 383 -8.26 1.59 -16.21
N ARG A 384 -9.37 2.31 -16.05
CA ARG A 384 -9.98 2.59 -14.74
C ARG A 384 -11.10 1.60 -14.48
N PHE A 385 -10.97 0.78 -13.43
CA PHE A 385 -11.97 -0.22 -13.06
C PHE A 385 -13.14 0.41 -12.31
N PHE A 386 -12.86 1.16 -11.24
CA PHE A 386 -13.87 1.83 -10.43
C PHE A 386 -13.26 3.04 -9.71
N TYR A 387 -14.10 3.92 -9.18
CA TYR A 387 -13.67 5.02 -8.32
C TYR A 387 -14.06 4.74 -6.87
N ILE A 388 -13.26 5.25 -5.93
CA ILE A 388 -13.51 5.01 -4.51
C ILE A 388 -14.72 5.85 -4.06
N GLN A 389 -15.76 5.15 -3.64
CA GLN A 389 -17.00 5.71 -3.08
C GLN A 389 -17.13 5.37 -1.59
N ARG A 390 -18.14 5.97 -0.94
CA ARG A 390 -18.54 5.62 0.44
C ARG A 390 -18.97 4.16 0.56
N SER A 391 -19.69 3.65 -0.44
CA SER A 391 -20.13 2.26 -0.56
C SER A 391 -18.97 1.28 -0.70
N THR A 392 -17.86 1.68 -1.33
CA THR A 392 -16.69 0.81 -1.55
C THR A 392 -16.16 0.24 -0.24
N LYS A 393 -16.08 1.04 0.83
CA LYS A 393 -15.64 0.58 2.16
C LYS A 393 -16.55 -0.53 2.71
N VAL A 394 -17.86 -0.30 2.67
CA VAL A 394 -18.86 -1.22 3.21
C VAL A 394 -18.86 -2.53 2.42
N ASN A 395 -18.89 -2.43 1.10
CA ASN A 395 -18.84 -3.59 0.22
C ASN A 395 -17.56 -4.39 0.47
N PHE A 396 -16.41 -3.73 0.59
CA PHE A 396 -15.14 -4.40 0.83
C PHE A 396 -15.13 -5.21 2.14
N TYR A 397 -15.61 -4.64 3.25
CA TYR A 397 -15.71 -5.38 4.52
C TYR A 397 -16.75 -6.50 4.46
N ALA A 398 -17.89 -6.27 3.83
CA ALA A 398 -18.91 -7.30 3.64
C ALA A 398 -18.36 -8.48 2.83
N THR A 399 -17.58 -8.20 1.78
CA THR A 399 -16.91 -9.21 0.97
C THR A 399 -15.87 -10.00 1.76
N ILE A 400 -15.02 -9.34 2.56
CA ILE A 400 -14.07 -10.05 3.45
C ILE A 400 -14.84 -10.97 4.40
N MET A 401 -15.86 -10.48 5.08
CA MET A 401 -16.63 -11.25 6.06
C MET A 401 -17.33 -12.46 5.42
N SER A 402 -17.99 -12.24 4.27
CA SER A 402 -18.68 -13.30 3.53
C SER A 402 -17.72 -14.40 3.07
N TYR A 403 -16.62 -14.03 2.40
CA TYR A 403 -15.66 -15.03 1.94
C TYR A 403 -14.88 -15.69 3.08
N THR A 404 -14.59 -14.98 4.18
CA THR A 404 -14.00 -15.60 5.37
C THR A 404 -14.96 -16.62 5.97
N THR A 405 -16.26 -16.29 6.07
CA THR A 405 -17.29 -17.23 6.56
C THR A 405 -17.40 -18.45 5.65
N ASN A 406 -17.46 -18.23 4.33
CA ASN A 406 -17.50 -19.31 3.36
C ASN A 406 -16.24 -20.18 3.41
N ALA A 407 -15.06 -19.57 3.55
CA ALA A 407 -13.81 -20.30 3.73
C ALA A 407 -13.81 -21.13 5.01
N MET A 408 -14.35 -20.59 6.11
CA MET A 408 -14.48 -21.26 7.40
C MET A 408 -15.48 -22.43 7.37
N VAL A 409 -16.61 -22.29 6.68
CA VAL A 409 -17.63 -23.36 6.55
C VAL A 409 -17.19 -24.41 5.54
N GLY A 410 -16.60 -24.00 4.41
CA GLY A 410 -16.24 -24.88 3.31
C GLY A 410 -15.02 -25.77 3.59
N THR A 411 -14.23 -25.50 4.62
CA THR A 411 -13.07 -26.33 4.96
C THR A 411 -13.44 -27.44 5.95
N PRO A 412 -13.35 -28.74 5.56
CA PRO A 412 -13.77 -29.86 6.39
C PRO A 412 -13.11 -29.90 7.77
N GLN A 413 -13.83 -30.34 8.81
CA GLN A 413 -13.28 -30.51 10.16
C GLN A 413 -12.21 -31.61 10.25
N SER A 414 -12.29 -32.63 9.39
CA SER A 414 -11.29 -33.70 9.31
C SER A 414 -9.87 -33.18 9.08
N ILE A 415 -9.73 -32.09 8.31
CA ILE A 415 -8.45 -31.41 8.07
C ILE A 415 -7.84 -30.91 9.39
N LEU A 416 -8.66 -30.34 10.27
CA LEU A 416 -8.19 -29.76 11.53
C LEU A 416 -7.69 -30.83 12.49
N HIS A 417 -8.42 -31.94 12.61
CA HIS A 417 -8.00 -33.06 13.44
C HIS A 417 -6.68 -33.68 12.97
N GLU A 418 -6.47 -33.74 11.66
CA GLU A 418 -5.20 -34.23 11.11
C GLU A 418 -4.02 -33.29 11.41
N MET A 419 -4.24 -31.97 11.36
CA MET A 419 -3.22 -30.98 11.75
C MET A 419 -2.85 -31.09 13.23
N GLU A 420 -3.84 -31.31 14.10
CA GLU A 420 -3.63 -31.51 15.54
C GLU A 420 -2.85 -32.80 15.82
N LYS A 421 -3.20 -33.90 15.14
CA LYS A 421 -2.48 -35.17 15.23
C LYS A 421 -1.02 -35.06 14.79
N ASN A 422 -0.76 -34.37 13.68
CA ASN A 422 0.60 -34.15 13.17
C ASN A 422 1.43 -33.24 14.09
N ARG A 423 0.80 -32.31 14.82
CA ARG A 423 1.49 -31.51 15.82
C ARG A 423 2.02 -32.39 16.95
N LEU A 424 1.19 -33.29 17.47
CA LEU A 424 1.56 -34.15 18.60
C LEU A 424 2.72 -35.11 18.25
N SER A 425 2.80 -35.60 17.01
CA SER A 425 3.88 -36.49 16.60
C SER A 425 5.27 -35.82 16.55
N ILE A 426 5.32 -34.50 16.33
CA ILE A 426 6.59 -33.74 16.34
C ILE A 426 7.19 -33.68 17.76
N TYR A 427 6.35 -33.64 18.81
CA TYR A 427 6.81 -33.56 20.20
C TYR A 427 7.12 -34.92 20.84
N VAL A 428 6.72 -36.03 20.21
CA VAL A 428 6.75 -37.38 20.83
C VAL A 428 7.85 -38.27 20.23
N LYS A 429 8.72 -37.77 19.34
CA LYS A 429 9.94 -38.51 18.99
C LYS A 429 10.99 -38.33 20.09
N PRO A 430 11.33 -39.38 20.87
CA PRO A 430 12.36 -39.34 21.90
C PRO A 430 13.76 -39.10 21.34
#